data_AF-A0A9P6Q447-F1
#
_entry.id   AF-A0A9P6Q447-F1
#
_cell.length_a   1.000
_cell.length_b   1.000
_cell.length_c   1.000
_cell.angle_alpha   90.00
_cell.angle_beta   90.00
_cell.angle_gamma   90.00
#
_symmetry.space_group_name_H-M   'P 1'
#
loop_
_entity.id
_entity.type
_entity.pdbx_description
1 polymer ?
#
loop_
_entity_poly.entity_id
_entity_poly.type
_entity_poly.pdbx_seq_one_letter_code
_entity_poly.pdbx_strand_id
1 'polypeptide(L)'
;MHFHGIAILLSLTTAALSAPVSGGMFIDPEITVSCRAFEMLKDKRTVKAICLSEVETTINTLDFLGNNYGQFEWDGEKNWWENGSGDPVLEGSVLTAGLFTRNGKTVNATVDLAERIKNIDGKLTYSVGSPTSQVVNPDISKSCRDFLFVDGHVLTAVCLTEVSTKIDTYKILGNEKGQFRWGKKKWSKYASKVKLTSENGPVITAMLKYKGKMRTDSVKLDERIKNIDGKLTYYEYRWPTPFKN
;
A
#
# COMPACT_ATOMS: atom_id res chain seq x y z
N MET A 1 47.87 14.30 -61.37
CA MET A 1 48.41 13.07 -60.77
C MET A 1 47.30 12.39 -60.00
N HIS A 2 46.95 11.18 -60.42
CA HIS A 2 45.95 10.32 -59.79
C HIS A 2 46.38 9.93 -58.38
N PHE A 3 45.45 9.90 -57.43
CA PHE A 3 45.38 8.84 -56.43
C PHE A 3 43.91 8.53 -56.11
N HIS A 4 43.51 7.30 -56.42
CA HIS A 4 42.27 6.66 -55.98
C HIS A 4 42.40 6.30 -54.49
N GLY A 5 41.46 6.75 -53.67
CA GLY A 5 41.30 6.32 -52.28
C GLY A 5 40.01 5.53 -52.13
N ILE A 6 40.14 4.20 -52.12
CA ILE A 6 39.09 3.24 -51.81
C ILE A 6 38.89 3.25 -50.28
N ALA A 7 37.69 3.57 -49.80
CA ALA A 7 37.31 3.42 -48.40
C ALA A 7 36.30 2.27 -48.27
N ILE A 8 36.73 1.25 -47.55
CA ILE A 8 36.07 -0.03 -47.27
C ILE A 8 34.95 0.20 -46.26
N LEU A 9 33.71 -0.18 -46.61
CA LEU A 9 32.60 -0.29 -45.64
C LEU A 9 32.79 -1.55 -44.79
N LEU A 10 33.14 -1.38 -43.51
CA LEU A 10 33.05 -2.42 -42.49
C LEU A 10 31.62 -2.46 -41.94
N SER A 11 30.87 -3.53 -42.25
CA SER A 11 29.59 -3.83 -41.62
C SER A 11 29.82 -4.41 -40.22
N LEU A 12 29.43 -3.68 -39.18
CA LEU A 12 29.31 -4.24 -37.82
C LEU A 12 27.99 -5.01 -37.70
N THR A 13 28.09 -6.35 -37.71
CA THR A 13 27.04 -7.25 -37.24
C THR A 13 27.21 -7.48 -35.74
N THR A 14 26.52 -6.71 -34.91
CA THR A 14 26.39 -7.03 -33.48
C THR A 14 25.33 -8.11 -33.30
N ALA A 15 25.79 -9.30 -32.95
CA ALA A 15 24.99 -10.43 -32.53
C ALA A 15 24.17 -10.07 -31.27
N ALA A 16 22.86 -10.32 -31.33
CA ALA A 16 21.99 -10.25 -30.17
C ALA A 16 22.28 -11.45 -29.26
N LEU A 17 22.95 -11.19 -28.13
CA LEU A 17 23.04 -12.13 -27.02
C LEU A 17 21.71 -12.14 -26.27
N SER A 18 20.97 -13.23 -26.39
CA SER A 18 19.85 -13.56 -25.53
C SER A 18 20.38 -13.94 -24.14
N ALA A 19 20.15 -13.08 -23.14
CA ALA A 19 20.39 -13.39 -21.75
C ALA A 19 19.24 -14.23 -21.17
N PRO A 20 19.51 -15.16 -20.23
CA PRO A 20 18.50 -16.03 -19.65
C PRO A 20 17.58 -15.26 -18.70
N VAL A 21 16.31 -15.67 -18.69
CA VAL A 21 15.28 -15.24 -17.74
C VAL A 21 15.69 -15.73 -16.34
N SER A 22 16.35 -14.84 -15.59
CA SER A 22 16.55 -14.98 -14.15
C SER A 22 15.28 -14.47 -13.46
N GLY A 23 14.67 -15.32 -12.64
CA GLY A 23 13.52 -14.98 -11.81
C GLY A 23 13.88 -13.85 -10.85
N GLY A 24 13.54 -12.63 -11.23
CA GLY A 24 13.53 -11.48 -10.35
C GLY A 24 12.48 -11.70 -9.28
N MET A 25 12.94 -12.00 -8.06
CA MET A 25 12.19 -11.82 -6.84
C MET A 25 11.68 -10.37 -6.84
N PHE A 26 10.36 -10.19 -6.98
CA PHE A 26 9.73 -8.88 -6.89
C PHE A 26 9.92 -8.37 -5.46
N ILE A 27 10.92 -7.51 -5.27
CA ILE A 27 11.07 -6.72 -4.05
C ILE A 27 9.99 -5.66 -4.11
N ASP A 28 9.03 -5.70 -3.18
CA ASP A 28 7.92 -4.75 -3.09
C ASP A 28 8.45 -3.41 -2.53
N PRO A 29 8.48 -2.30 -3.30
CA PRO A 29 9.29 -1.13 -2.96
C PRO A 29 8.57 -0.08 -2.09
N GLU A 30 7.56 -0.46 -1.31
CA GLU A 30 6.63 0.54 -0.74
C GLU A 30 7.19 1.40 0.41
N ILE A 31 8.17 0.91 1.18
CA ILE A 31 8.88 1.77 2.14
C ILE A 31 9.90 2.66 1.42
N THR A 32 10.65 2.11 0.47
CA THR A 32 11.73 2.82 -0.25
C THR A 32 11.22 3.91 -1.19
N VAL A 33 9.94 3.89 -1.58
CA VAL A 33 9.32 4.92 -2.43
C VAL A 33 8.84 6.15 -1.64
N SER A 34 8.58 6.02 -0.32
CA SER A 34 7.95 7.10 0.48
C SER A 34 8.82 7.66 1.62
N CYS A 35 9.91 6.99 1.99
CA CYS A 35 10.91 7.53 2.91
C CYS A 35 12.31 7.23 2.36
N ARG A 36 13.25 8.17 2.51
CA ARG A 36 14.52 8.17 1.75
C ARG A 36 15.75 7.91 2.60
N ALA A 37 15.67 8.14 3.90
CA ALA A 37 16.76 7.86 4.83
C ALA A 37 16.24 6.86 5.84
N PHE A 38 16.90 5.72 5.99
CA PHE A 38 16.70 4.78 7.08
C PHE A 38 18.01 4.73 7.84
N GLU A 39 18.00 5.19 9.08
CA GLU A 39 19.16 5.08 9.96
C GLU A 39 18.76 4.37 11.25
N MET A 40 19.61 3.44 11.68
CA MET A 40 19.51 2.90 13.02
C MET A 40 20.10 3.93 13.98
N LEU A 41 19.33 4.35 14.97
CA LEU A 41 19.83 5.29 15.99
C LEU A 41 20.87 4.63 16.89
N LYS A 42 21.59 5.45 17.68
CA LYS A 42 22.64 4.99 18.61
C LYS A 42 22.15 3.99 19.65
N ASP A 43 20.84 3.93 19.91
CA ASP A 43 20.22 2.96 20.81
C ASP A 43 20.08 1.56 20.19
N LYS A 44 20.43 1.44 18.89
CA LYS A 44 20.46 0.23 18.07
C LYS A 44 19.12 -0.51 17.95
N ARG A 45 18.02 0.16 18.30
CA ARG A 45 16.67 -0.41 18.33
C ARG A 45 15.66 0.47 17.62
N THR A 46 15.94 1.76 17.58
CA THR A 46 15.06 2.74 16.96
C THR A 46 15.52 3.00 15.54
N VAL A 47 14.62 2.76 14.60
CA VAL A 47 14.79 3.14 13.20
C VAL A 47 14.25 4.56 13.05
N LYS A 48 15.08 5.45 12.53
CA LYS A 48 14.67 6.78 12.12
C LYS A 48 14.54 6.82 10.60
N ALA A 49 13.49 7.47 10.12
CA ALA A 49 13.33 7.77 8.72
C ALA A 49 12.88 9.19 8.42
N ILE A 50 13.25 9.66 7.24
CA ILE A 50 12.77 10.92 6.66
C ILE A 50 11.82 10.58 5.52
N CYS A 51 10.55 10.96 5.69
CA CYS A 51 9.47 10.62 4.76
C CYS A 51 9.11 11.80 3.84
N LEU A 52 8.27 11.58 2.82
CA LEU A 52 7.97 12.54 1.73
C LEU A 52 7.53 13.96 2.16
N SER A 53 7.11 14.18 3.40
CA SER A 53 6.82 15.49 3.97
C SER A 53 8.03 16.20 4.61
N GLU A 54 9.24 15.64 4.44
CA GLU A 54 10.48 16.03 5.16
C GLU A 54 10.35 15.93 6.69
N VAL A 55 9.32 15.24 7.18
CA VAL A 55 9.13 15.00 8.60
C VAL A 55 9.98 13.80 9.02
N GLU A 56 10.79 14.01 10.04
CA GLU A 56 11.49 12.93 10.73
C GLU A 56 10.49 12.11 11.54
N THR A 57 10.56 10.79 11.40
CA THR A 57 9.75 9.85 12.17
C THR A 57 10.64 8.73 12.67
N THR A 58 10.30 8.20 13.84
CA THR A 58 11.02 7.11 14.48
C THR A 58 10.07 5.98 14.82
N ILE A 59 10.57 4.75 14.78
CA ILE A 59 9.84 3.59 15.27
C ILE A 59 10.80 2.65 15.98
N ASN A 60 10.39 2.15 17.15
CA ASN A 60 11.19 1.22 17.93
C ASN A 60 10.88 -0.21 17.51
N THR A 61 11.88 -0.91 16.99
CA THR A 61 11.73 -2.29 16.51
C THR A 61 11.40 -3.28 17.63
N LEU A 62 11.75 -2.99 18.89
CA LEU A 62 11.32 -3.80 20.03
C LEU A 62 9.80 -3.83 20.21
N ASP A 63 9.07 -2.87 19.61
CA ASP A 63 7.63 -2.86 19.77
C ASP A 63 6.93 -3.98 19.00
N PHE A 64 7.60 -4.58 18.02
CA PHE A 64 6.99 -5.51 17.08
C PHE A 64 7.90 -6.61 16.52
N LEU A 65 9.20 -6.57 16.79
CA LEU A 65 10.12 -7.67 16.48
C LEU A 65 10.49 -8.43 17.75
N GLY A 66 10.66 -9.74 17.59
CA GLY A 66 11.19 -10.67 18.56
C GLY A 66 12.24 -11.60 17.98
N ASN A 67 12.84 -12.42 18.84
CA ASN A 67 13.77 -13.47 18.44
C ASN A 67 13.18 -14.85 18.74
N ASN A 68 12.88 -15.58 17.68
CA ASN A 68 12.48 -16.98 17.75
C ASN A 68 13.65 -17.86 17.30
N TYR A 69 14.47 -18.26 18.28
CA TYR A 69 15.59 -19.20 18.11
C TYR A 69 16.58 -18.87 16.98
N GLY A 70 16.96 -17.60 16.86
CA GLY A 70 17.92 -17.13 15.85
C GLY A 70 17.25 -16.61 14.59
N GLN A 71 15.93 -16.40 14.61
CA GLN A 71 15.16 -15.80 13.52
C GLN A 71 14.35 -14.61 14.05
N PHE A 72 14.18 -13.59 13.23
CA PHE A 72 13.25 -12.51 13.53
C PHE A 72 11.82 -13.03 13.50
N GLU A 73 11.04 -12.62 14.49
CA GLU A 73 9.62 -12.94 14.58
C GLU A 73 8.82 -11.66 14.76
N TRP A 74 7.87 -11.43 13.85
CA TRP A 74 6.91 -10.33 13.96
C TRP A 74 5.88 -10.63 15.05
N ASP A 75 5.52 -9.62 15.85
CA ASP A 75 4.63 -9.75 17.01
C ASP A 75 5.14 -10.76 18.06
N GLY A 76 6.43 -11.12 18.02
CA GLY A 76 7.06 -12.05 18.95
C GLY A 76 7.37 -11.42 20.32
N GLU A 77 8.02 -12.19 21.18
CA GLU A 77 8.54 -11.67 22.45
C GLU A 77 9.55 -10.55 22.18
N LYS A 78 9.47 -9.44 22.94
CA LYS A 78 10.27 -8.22 22.72
C LYS A 78 11.74 -8.36 23.13
N ASN A 79 12.37 -9.45 22.75
CA ASN A 79 13.66 -9.93 23.24
C ASN A 79 14.74 -9.98 22.14
N TRP A 80 14.45 -9.52 20.91
CA TRP A 80 15.42 -9.64 19.81
C TRP A 80 16.73 -8.88 20.08
N TRP A 81 16.68 -7.85 20.93
CA TRP A 81 17.83 -7.03 21.34
C TRP A 81 18.50 -7.49 22.64
N GLU A 82 17.94 -8.47 23.35
CA GLU A 82 18.49 -8.86 24.65
C GLU A 82 19.93 -9.37 24.53
N ASN A 83 20.79 -8.89 25.44
CA ASN A 83 22.23 -9.15 25.46
C ASN A 83 23.02 -8.65 24.24
N GLY A 84 22.52 -7.60 23.56
CA GLY A 84 23.29 -6.91 22.52
C GLY A 84 23.49 -7.77 21.29
N SER A 85 22.39 -8.37 20.80
CA SER A 85 22.34 -9.04 19.50
C SER A 85 23.12 -8.21 18.49
N GLY A 86 24.19 -8.81 17.96
CA GLY A 86 25.37 -8.09 17.45
C GLY A 86 25.03 -6.86 16.60
N ASP A 87 25.85 -5.80 16.75
CA ASP A 87 25.75 -4.49 16.09
C ASP A 87 24.85 -4.50 14.84
N PRO A 88 23.55 -4.16 14.99
CA PRO A 88 22.58 -4.37 13.95
C PRO A 88 22.86 -3.39 12.82
N VAL A 89 22.76 -3.89 11.61
CA VAL A 89 23.02 -3.13 10.40
C VAL A 89 21.70 -2.97 9.66
N LEU A 90 21.38 -1.74 9.31
CA LEU A 90 20.20 -1.40 8.52
C LEU A 90 20.66 -0.93 7.14
N GLU A 91 20.34 -1.69 6.10
CA GLU A 91 20.62 -1.36 4.71
C GLU A 91 19.29 -1.17 3.96
N GLY A 92 18.92 0.08 3.70
CA GLY A 92 17.57 0.39 3.22
C GLY A 92 16.52 -0.01 4.26
N SER A 93 15.58 -0.89 3.91
CA SER A 93 14.59 -1.45 4.84
C SER A 93 15.03 -2.77 5.48
N VAL A 94 16.17 -3.33 5.08
CA VAL A 94 16.60 -4.66 5.55
C VAL A 94 17.44 -4.50 6.82
N LEU A 95 16.92 -5.06 7.91
CA LEU A 95 17.61 -5.15 9.20
C LEU A 95 18.33 -6.48 9.31
N THR A 96 19.64 -6.43 9.55
CA THR A 96 20.48 -7.58 9.85
C THR A 96 21.00 -7.50 11.28
N ALA A 97 20.89 -8.57 12.07
CA ALA A 97 21.41 -8.61 13.43
C ALA A 97 21.83 -10.03 13.85
N GLY A 98 22.71 -10.13 14.84
CA GLY A 98 23.13 -11.42 15.41
C GLY A 98 22.16 -11.89 16.51
N LEU A 99 21.28 -12.85 16.23
CA LEU A 99 20.27 -13.37 17.16
C LEU A 99 20.71 -14.66 17.86
N PHE A 100 20.26 -14.85 19.10
CA PHE A 100 20.56 -16.07 19.87
C PHE A 100 19.61 -17.22 19.50
N THR A 101 20.20 -18.36 19.16
CA THR A 101 19.49 -19.64 19.02
C THR A 101 19.14 -20.23 20.39
N ARG A 102 18.30 -21.28 20.40
CA ARG A 102 17.95 -22.03 21.62
C ARG A 102 19.17 -22.53 22.41
N ASN A 103 20.28 -22.79 21.72
CA ASN A 103 21.50 -23.33 22.31
C ASN A 103 22.49 -22.23 22.76
N GLY A 104 22.06 -20.95 22.78
CA GLY A 104 22.90 -19.81 23.14
C GLY A 104 23.94 -19.42 22.09
N LYS A 105 23.95 -20.06 20.91
CA LYS A 105 24.79 -19.64 19.79
C LYS A 105 24.17 -18.45 19.08
N THR A 106 25.00 -17.49 18.67
CA THR A 106 24.58 -16.36 17.85
C THR A 106 24.59 -16.74 16.37
N VAL A 107 23.54 -16.38 15.64
CA VAL A 107 23.42 -16.52 14.19
C VAL A 107 22.97 -15.19 13.59
N ASN A 108 23.46 -14.85 12.39
CA ASN A 108 22.96 -13.66 11.70
C ASN A 108 21.59 -13.95 11.10
N ALA A 109 20.63 -13.08 11.40
CA ALA A 109 19.30 -13.10 10.85
C ALA A 109 19.02 -11.78 10.13
N THR A 110 18.13 -11.83 9.14
CA THR A 110 17.71 -10.67 8.36
C THR A 110 16.19 -10.59 8.36
N VAL A 111 15.64 -9.37 8.39
CA VAL A 111 14.22 -9.10 8.20
C VAL A 111 14.05 -7.85 7.36
N ASP A 112 13.13 -7.88 6.39
CA ASP A 112 12.77 -6.69 5.64
C ASP A 112 11.67 -5.93 6.38
N LEU A 113 12.01 -4.77 6.93
CA LEU A 113 11.06 -3.93 7.64
C LEU A 113 9.91 -3.46 6.74
N ALA A 114 10.10 -3.46 5.42
CA ALA A 114 9.06 -3.14 4.43
C ALA A 114 7.88 -4.11 4.42
N GLU A 115 8.06 -5.31 4.98
CA GLU A 115 7.00 -6.29 5.10
C GLU A 115 5.84 -5.79 5.99
N ARG A 116 6.12 -5.01 7.04
CA ARG A 116 5.11 -4.62 8.05
C ARG A 116 5.20 -3.20 8.59
N ILE A 117 6.22 -2.43 8.23
CA ILE A 117 6.26 -1.00 8.54
C ILE A 117 5.74 -0.26 7.31
N LYS A 118 4.88 0.73 7.52
CA LYS A 118 4.37 1.58 6.44
C LYS A 118 4.52 3.04 6.84
N ASN A 119 4.60 3.91 5.85
CA ASN A 119 4.50 5.35 6.05
C ASN A 119 3.02 5.75 5.96
N ILE A 120 2.43 6.14 7.09
CA ILE A 120 1.05 6.61 7.18
C ILE A 120 1.11 8.07 7.65
N ASP A 121 0.68 8.99 6.79
CA ASP A 121 0.65 10.43 7.06
C ASP A 121 2.01 11.01 7.51
N GLY A 122 3.10 10.55 6.89
CA GLY A 122 4.46 11.00 7.22
C GLY A 122 5.06 10.32 8.46
N LYS A 123 4.39 9.29 9.01
CA LYS A 123 4.82 8.58 10.21
C LYS A 123 5.03 7.09 9.93
N LEU A 124 6.17 6.55 10.36
CA LEU A 124 6.40 5.10 10.38
C LEU A 124 5.42 4.45 11.34
N THR A 125 4.62 3.55 10.82
CA THR A 125 3.59 2.82 11.55
C THR A 125 3.76 1.33 11.31
N TYR A 126 3.82 0.55 12.39
CA TYR A 126 3.80 -0.90 12.33
C TYR A 126 2.36 -1.41 12.14
N SER A 127 2.14 -2.27 11.15
CA SER A 127 0.87 -2.97 10.94
C SER A 127 0.89 -4.33 11.64
N VAL A 128 0.06 -4.50 12.67
CA VAL A 128 -0.10 -5.75 13.42
C VAL A 128 -0.84 -6.79 12.58
N GLY A 129 -0.33 -8.02 12.54
CA GLY A 129 -0.94 -9.15 11.81
C GLY A 129 -0.25 -9.49 10.49
N SER A 130 -0.57 -10.68 9.96
CA SER A 130 -0.05 -11.17 8.67
C SER A 130 -0.25 -10.10 7.57
N PRO A 131 0.74 -9.87 6.68
CA PRO A 131 0.69 -8.81 5.65
C PRO A 131 -0.49 -8.94 4.67
N THR A 132 -1.35 -9.95 4.83
CA THR A 132 -2.53 -10.17 4.00
C THR A 132 -3.82 -9.52 4.49
N SER A 133 -3.95 -8.97 5.71
CA SER A 133 -5.19 -8.29 6.11
C SER A 133 -5.06 -7.55 7.43
N GLN A 134 -4.47 -6.36 7.46
CA GLN A 134 -5.00 -5.22 8.25
C GLN A 134 -4.52 -3.93 7.60
N VAL A 135 -5.22 -3.59 6.52
CA VAL A 135 -5.31 -2.23 6.01
C VAL A 135 -5.69 -1.36 7.20
N VAL A 136 -4.75 -0.58 7.75
CA VAL A 136 -5.14 0.69 8.38
C VAL A 136 -5.90 1.36 7.27
N ASN A 137 -7.21 1.40 7.41
CA ASN A 137 -8.16 1.67 6.34
C ASN A 137 -8.55 3.12 6.52
N PRO A 138 -7.66 4.11 6.24
CA PRO A 138 -8.05 5.48 6.43
C PRO A 138 -9.26 5.68 5.54
N ASP A 139 -10.35 6.08 6.18
CA ASP A 139 -11.50 6.60 5.48
C ASP A 139 -10.98 7.57 4.41
N ILE A 140 -11.47 7.46 3.18
CA ILE A 140 -10.95 8.30 2.09
C ILE A 140 -11.15 9.77 2.43
N SER A 141 -12.18 10.11 3.20
CA SER A 141 -12.38 11.45 3.77
C SER A 141 -11.24 11.99 4.65
N LYS A 142 -10.41 11.13 5.23
CA LYS A 142 -9.28 11.52 6.08
C LYS A 142 -7.95 11.53 5.34
N SER A 143 -7.84 10.80 4.23
CA SER A 143 -6.57 10.53 3.55
C SER A 143 -6.55 10.90 2.07
N CYS A 144 -7.65 11.44 1.56
CA CYS A 144 -7.76 11.96 0.20
C CYS A 144 -8.52 13.30 0.22
N ARG A 145 -8.32 14.09 -0.84
CA ARG A 145 -8.93 15.40 -1.07
C ARG A 145 -9.32 15.58 -2.53
N ASP A 146 -9.89 16.74 -2.84
CA ASP A 146 -10.27 17.14 -4.20
C ASP A 146 -11.19 16.13 -4.90
N PHE A 147 -12.19 15.64 -4.15
CA PHE A 147 -13.15 14.67 -4.67
C PHE A 147 -13.99 15.26 -5.79
N LEU A 148 -13.92 14.64 -6.96
CA LEU A 148 -14.69 15.03 -8.13
C LEU A 148 -15.41 13.82 -8.72
N PHE A 149 -16.62 14.06 -9.22
CA PHE A 149 -17.42 13.05 -9.89
C PHE A 149 -17.42 13.31 -11.39
N VAL A 150 -16.64 12.52 -12.12
CA VAL A 150 -16.50 12.59 -13.57
C VAL A 150 -17.49 11.61 -14.22
N ASP A 151 -18.12 12.04 -15.30
CA ASP A 151 -19.12 11.28 -16.06
C ASP A 151 -20.31 10.76 -15.21
N GLY A 152 -20.54 11.36 -14.04
CA GLY A 152 -21.63 11.01 -13.13
C GLY A 152 -21.51 9.64 -12.46
N HIS A 153 -20.36 8.94 -12.57
CA HIS A 153 -20.15 7.65 -11.91
C HIS A 153 -18.68 7.33 -11.58
N VAL A 154 -17.71 8.09 -12.09
CA VAL A 154 -16.29 7.91 -11.77
C VAL A 154 -15.92 8.87 -10.65
N LEU A 155 -15.58 8.32 -9.48
CA LEU A 155 -15.00 9.11 -8.40
C LEU A 155 -13.52 9.29 -8.69
N THR A 156 -13.06 10.54 -8.64
CA THR A 156 -11.65 10.90 -8.69
C THR A 156 -11.28 11.65 -7.41
N ALA A 157 -10.05 11.46 -6.93
CA ALA A 157 -9.50 12.15 -5.77
C ALA A 157 -7.98 12.21 -5.85
N VAL A 158 -7.36 13.09 -5.06
CA VAL A 158 -5.92 13.07 -4.78
C VAL A 158 -5.72 12.47 -3.41
N CYS A 159 -5.02 11.34 -3.32
CA CYS A 159 -4.74 10.64 -2.06
C CYS A 159 -3.27 10.88 -1.63
N LEU A 160 -2.87 10.32 -0.48
CA LEU A 160 -1.57 10.56 0.19
C LEU A 160 -0.31 10.51 -0.69
N THR A 161 -0.32 9.79 -1.81
CA THR A 161 0.81 9.75 -2.74
C THR A 161 0.90 10.99 -3.64
N GLU A 162 0.01 11.97 -3.47
CA GLU A 162 -0.14 13.15 -4.32
C GLU A 162 -0.48 12.82 -5.80
N VAL A 163 -0.80 11.56 -6.06
CA VAL A 163 -1.23 11.08 -7.38
C VAL A 163 -2.75 11.06 -7.45
N SER A 164 -3.30 11.65 -8.51
CA SER A 164 -4.72 11.53 -8.80
C SER A 164 -5.09 10.06 -9.05
N THR A 165 -6.08 9.58 -8.31
CA THR A 165 -6.59 8.22 -8.39
C THR A 165 -8.09 8.24 -8.66
N LYS A 166 -8.61 7.15 -9.24
CA LYS A 166 -10.00 7.05 -9.65
C LYS A 166 -10.57 5.67 -9.37
N ILE A 167 -11.85 5.64 -9.03
CA ILE A 167 -12.63 4.41 -8.91
C ILE A 167 -13.98 4.59 -9.58
N ASP A 168 -14.35 3.59 -10.36
CA ASP A 168 -15.62 3.56 -11.06
C ASP A 168 -16.73 3.01 -10.16
N THR A 169 -17.58 3.90 -9.64
CA THR A 169 -18.68 3.52 -8.75
C THR A 169 -19.76 2.70 -9.45
N TYR A 170 -19.86 2.77 -10.79
CA TYR A 170 -20.77 1.93 -11.57
C TYR A 170 -20.49 0.44 -11.38
N LYS A 171 -19.23 0.08 -11.11
CA LYS A 171 -18.78 -1.30 -10.96
C LYS A 171 -18.97 -1.85 -9.55
N ILE A 172 -19.26 -1.01 -8.56
CA ILE A 172 -19.28 -1.39 -7.14
C ILE A 172 -20.56 -0.95 -6.39
N LEU A 173 -21.39 -0.09 -7.01
CA LEU A 173 -22.69 0.32 -6.51
C LEU A 173 -23.81 -0.06 -7.49
N GLY A 174 -24.93 -0.51 -6.94
CA GLY A 174 -26.16 -0.85 -7.66
C GLY A 174 -27.37 -0.20 -7.02
N ASN A 175 -28.50 -0.29 -7.73
CA ASN A 175 -29.80 0.14 -7.23
C ASN A 175 -30.64 -1.09 -6.88
N GLU A 176 -30.97 -1.27 -5.61
CA GLU A 176 -31.90 -2.28 -5.15
C GLU A 176 -33.11 -1.62 -4.48
N LYS A 177 -34.29 -1.82 -5.07
CA LYS A 177 -35.56 -1.27 -4.55
C LYS A 177 -35.56 0.26 -4.34
N GLY A 178 -34.78 0.99 -5.15
CA GLY A 178 -34.65 2.44 -5.07
C GLY A 178 -33.66 2.89 -4.01
N GLN A 179 -32.72 2.03 -3.63
CA GLN A 179 -31.65 2.31 -2.67
C GLN A 179 -30.29 1.90 -3.21
N PHE A 180 -29.24 2.59 -2.78
CA PHE A 180 -27.86 2.21 -3.06
C PHE A 180 -27.53 0.89 -2.38
N ARG A 181 -26.83 0.02 -3.11
CA ARG A 181 -26.28 -1.23 -2.57
C ARG A 181 -24.88 -1.47 -3.08
N TRP A 182 -23.96 -1.67 -2.14
CA TRP A 182 -22.60 -2.11 -2.39
C TRP A 182 -22.56 -3.50 -3.04
N GLY A 183 -21.61 -3.73 -3.94
CA GLY A 183 -21.39 -4.98 -4.66
C GLY A 183 -22.44 -5.29 -5.74
N LYS A 184 -23.60 -4.63 -5.69
CA LYS A 184 -24.52 -4.54 -6.82
C LYS A 184 -23.89 -3.57 -7.83
N LYS A 185 -24.10 -3.78 -9.13
CA LYS A 185 -23.46 -2.96 -10.19
C LYS A 185 -24.52 -2.10 -10.87
N LYS A 186 -24.08 -1.17 -11.71
CA LYS A 186 -24.90 -0.44 -12.68
C LYS A 186 -25.92 0.53 -12.08
N TRP A 187 -25.66 1.10 -10.90
CA TRP A 187 -26.60 2.02 -10.25
C TRP A 187 -26.98 3.23 -11.13
N SER A 188 -26.01 3.83 -11.84
CA SER A 188 -26.22 5.08 -12.57
C SER A 188 -27.20 4.95 -13.75
N LYS A 189 -27.41 3.74 -14.28
CA LYS A 189 -28.44 3.45 -15.31
C LYS A 189 -29.86 3.73 -14.84
N TYR A 190 -30.08 3.72 -13.54
CA TYR A 190 -31.39 3.90 -12.91
C TYR A 190 -31.44 5.13 -12.02
N ALA A 191 -30.47 6.04 -12.17
CA ALA A 191 -30.31 7.20 -11.33
C ALA A 191 -30.54 8.49 -12.12
N SER A 192 -30.97 9.55 -11.42
CA SER A 192 -30.96 10.92 -11.92
C SER A 192 -30.66 11.89 -10.78
N LYS A 193 -30.35 13.15 -11.13
CA LYS A 193 -29.98 14.21 -10.17
C LYS A 193 -28.88 13.78 -9.20
N VAL A 194 -27.83 13.18 -9.74
CA VAL A 194 -26.67 12.73 -8.97
C VAL A 194 -25.91 13.95 -8.44
N LYS A 195 -25.59 13.92 -7.15
CA LYS A 195 -24.78 14.93 -6.47
C LYS A 195 -23.73 14.24 -5.60
N LEU A 196 -22.51 14.77 -5.62
CA LEU A 196 -21.45 14.45 -4.66
C LEU A 196 -21.33 15.60 -3.66
N THR A 197 -21.27 15.29 -2.37
CA THR A 197 -20.92 16.23 -1.31
C THR A 197 -19.72 15.72 -0.53
N SER A 198 -18.88 16.62 -0.01
CA SER A 198 -17.60 16.25 0.63
C SER A 198 -17.41 16.85 2.03
N GLU A 199 -18.39 17.59 2.54
CA GLU A 199 -18.29 18.34 3.81
C GLU A 199 -18.04 17.44 5.03
N ASN A 200 -18.53 16.19 5.02
CA ASN A 200 -18.33 15.19 6.08
C ASN A 200 -17.86 13.84 5.51
N GLY A 201 -16.97 13.94 4.51
CA GLY A 201 -16.57 12.85 3.65
C GLY A 201 -17.43 12.72 2.39
N PRO A 202 -16.96 11.96 1.39
CA PRO A 202 -17.63 11.84 0.10
C PRO A 202 -18.94 11.05 0.22
N VAL A 203 -20.07 11.71 -0.05
CA VAL A 203 -21.41 11.13 -0.07
C VAL A 203 -22.03 11.33 -1.45
N ILE A 204 -22.51 10.24 -2.04
CA ILE A 204 -23.31 10.30 -3.27
C ILE A 204 -24.78 10.35 -2.86
N THR A 205 -25.49 11.37 -3.34
CA THR A 205 -26.96 11.45 -3.28
C THR A 205 -27.52 11.37 -4.69
N ALA A 206 -28.57 10.58 -4.91
CA ALA A 206 -29.24 10.49 -6.20
C ALA A 206 -30.72 10.12 -6.06
N MET A 207 -31.50 10.39 -7.11
CA MET A 207 -32.83 9.81 -7.27
C MET A 207 -32.72 8.48 -8.01
N LEU A 208 -33.13 7.37 -7.38
CA LEU A 208 -33.07 6.01 -7.89
C LEU A 208 -34.48 5.50 -8.27
N LYS A 209 -34.59 4.86 -9.44
CA LYS A 209 -35.87 4.33 -9.95
C LYS A 209 -36.23 3.01 -9.25
N TYR A 210 -37.48 2.88 -8.79
CA TYR A 210 -38.08 1.66 -8.29
C TYR A 210 -39.56 1.57 -8.65
N LYS A 211 -39.96 0.49 -9.34
CA LYS A 211 -41.35 0.29 -9.81
C LYS A 211 -41.95 1.54 -10.48
N GLY A 212 -41.15 2.17 -11.36
CA GLY A 212 -41.54 3.38 -12.09
C GLY A 212 -41.47 4.69 -11.31
N LYS A 213 -41.30 4.66 -9.98
CA LYS A 213 -41.18 5.86 -9.14
C LYS A 213 -39.72 6.18 -8.84
N MET A 214 -39.41 7.46 -8.71
CA MET A 214 -38.08 7.93 -8.29
C MET A 214 -38.04 8.09 -6.77
N ARG A 215 -36.96 7.64 -6.13
CA ARG A 215 -36.74 7.77 -4.68
C ARG A 215 -35.37 8.36 -4.43
N THR A 216 -35.27 9.33 -3.52
CA THR A 216 -33.96 9.87 -3.13
C THR A 216 -33.30 8.90 -2.17
N ASP A 217 -32.03 8.61 -2.40
CA ASP A 217 -31.19 7.86 -1.47
C ASP A 217 -29.76 8.44 -1.45
N SER A 218 -28.99 8.11 -0.42
CA SER A 218 -27.60 8.53 -0.27
C SER A 218 -26.70 7.39 0.23
N VAL A 219 -25.44 7.41 -0.16
CA VAL A 219 -24.43 6.45 0.31
C VAL A 219 -23.12 7.15 0.63
N LYS A 220 -22.56 6.86 1.81
CA LYS A 220 -21.26 7.39 2.22
C LYS A 220 -20.15 6.48 1.70
N LEU A 221 -19.24 7.03 0.90
CA LEU A 221 -18.25 6.22 0.21
C LEU A 221 -17.17 5.65 1.14
N ASP A 222 -16.89 6.32 2.26
CA ASP A 222 -15.98 5.82 3.31
C ASP A 222 -16.40 4.46 3.87
N GLU A 223 -17.67 4.07 3.75
CA GLU A 223 -18.16 2.78 4.24
C GLU A 223 -17.45 1.58 3.60
N ARG A 224 -17.06 1.71 2.33
CA ARG A 224 -16.52 0.59 1.54
C ARG A 224 -15.43 0.96 0.55
N ILE A 225 -15.13 2.24 0.36
CA ILE A 225 -14.01 2.70 -0.47
C ILE A 225 -12.95 3.25 0.47
N LYS A 226 -11.72 2.82 0.24
CA LYS A 226 -10.59 3.06 1.11
C LYS A 226 -9.38 3.52 0.30
N ASN A 227 -8.49 4.26 0.93
CA ASN A 227 -7.21 4.58 0.34
C ASN A 227 -6.22 3.49 0.75
N ILE A 228 -5.79 2.70 -0.23
CA ILE A 228 -4.79 1.65 -0.06
C ILE A 228 -3.63 2.03 -0.98
N ASP A 229 -2.50 2.41 -0.38
CA ASP A 229 -1.26 2.77 -1.08
C ASP A 229 -1.48 3.87 -2.15
N GLY A 230 -2.22 4.91 -1.77
CA GLY A 230 -2.55 6.05 -2.64
C GLY A 230 -3.63 5.74 -3.68
N LYS A 231 -4.26 4.57 -3.64
CA LYS A 231 -5.29 4.15 -4.61
C LYS A 231 -6.65 3.97 -3.94
N LEU A 232 -7.68 4.54 -4.58
CA LEU A 232 -9.07 4.27 -4.19
C LEU A 232 -9.41 2.81 -4.49
N THR A 233 -9.68 2.05 -3.44
CA THR A 233 -9.95 0.62 -3.51
C THR A 233 -11.27 0.29 -2.85
N TYR A 234 -12.11 -0.51 -3.53
CA TYR A 234 -13.35 -1.02 -2.98
C TYR A 234 -13.09 -2.29 -2.16
N TYR A 235 -13.54 -2.31 -0.91
CA TYR A 235 -13.44 -3.46 -0.03
C TYR A 235 -14.81 -4.13 0.14
N GLU A 236 -14.95 -5.31 -0.46
CA GLU A 236 -16.11 -6.17 -0.24
C GLU A 236 -15.89 -6.95 1.08
N TYR A 237 -16.65 -6.63 2.12
CA TYR A 237 -16.67 -7.48 3.32
C TYR A 237 -17.12 -8.88 2.92
N ARG A 238 -16.17 -9.81 2.86
CA ARG A 238 -16.46 -11.21 3.04
C ARG A 238 -16.66 -11.40 4.53
N TRP A 239 -17.91 -11.58 4.95
CA TRP A 239 -18.13 -12.23 6.24
C TRP A 239 -17.35 -13.54 6.20
N PRO A 240 -16.50 -13.84 7.21
CA PRO A 240 -15.96 -15.18 7.32
C PRO A 240 -17.18 -16.10 7.34
N THR A 241 -17.30 -16.95 6.32
CA THR A 241 -18.30 -18.02 6.37
C THR A 241 -18.06 -18.75 7.67
N PRO A 242 -19.06 -18.90 8.56
CA PRO A 242 -18.87 -19.62 9.80
C PRO A 242 -18.23 -20.97 9.45
N PHE A 243 -17.10 -21.26 10.07
CA PHE A 243 -16.41 -22.53 9.89
C PHE A 243 -17.45 -23.63 10.06
N LYS A 244 -17.68 -24.39 8.99
CA LYS A 244 -18.43 -25.64 9.11
C LYS A 244 -17.52 -26.58 9.90
N ASN A 245 -17.78 -26.70 11.20
CA ASN A 245 -17.26 -27.80 12.01
C ASN A 245 -17.78 -29.13 11.46
#